data_AF-A0A6N3EZC9-F1
#
_entry.id   AF-A0A6N3EZC9-F1
#
_cell.length_a   1.000
_cell.length_b   1.000
_cell.length_c   1.000
_cell.angle_alpha   90.00
_cell.angle_beta   90.00
_cell.angle_gamma   90.00
#
_symmetry.space_group_name_H-M   'P 1'
#
loop_
_entity.id
_entity.type
_entity.pdbx_description
1 polymer ?
#
loop_
_entity_poly.entity_id
_entity_poly.type
_entity_poly.pdbx_seq_one_letter_code
_entity_poly.pdbx_strand_id
1 'polypeptide(L)'
;MKITDLLKRESVELSGTPESKGQAIDQMVELMAKGGNINDLQRYKEGVLKREEEGTTGIGEGIAIPHAKTDAVSAPGLAAMLVPQGVDYDALDGQPVHMIFFDRSTEYRRECASGSTQPSFHAFNG
;
A
#
# COMPACT_ATOMS: atom_id res chain seq x y z
N MET A 1 -4.40 -0.70 -17.71
CA MET A 1 -4.02 0.55 -17.01
C MET A 1 -2.53 0.73 -17.13
N LYS A 2 -2.09 1.95 -17.41
CA LYS A 2 -0.68 2.36 -17.29
C LYS A 2 -0.47 2.93 -15.89
N ILE A 3 0.76 2.91 -15.40
CA ILE A 3 1.09 3.50 -14.08
C ILE A 3 0.79 5.00 -14.02
N THR A 4 0.91 5.68 -15.17
CA THR A 4 0.57 7.10 -15.33
C THR A 4 -0.91 7.41 -15.13
N ASP A 5 -1.78 6.39 -15.19
CA ASP A 5 -3.21 6.54 -14.94
C ASP A 5 -3.52 6.51 -13.42
N LEU A 6 -2.58 5.99 -12.61
CA LEU A 6 -2.73 5.79 -11.16
C LEU A 6 -1.96 6.80 -10.32
N LEU A 7 -0.81 7.27 -10.82
CA LEU A 7 0.06 8.23 -10.15
C LEU A 7 -0.27 9.66 -10.57
N LYS A 8 -1.01 10.37 -9.72
CA LYS A 8 -1.37 11.77 -9.95
C LYS A 8 -0.26 12.67 -9.43
N ARG A 9 -0.16 13.88 -9.97
CA ARG A 9 0.88 14.84 -9.53
C ARG A 9 0.72 15.18 -8.05
N GLU A 10 -0.52 15.24 -7.58
CA GLU A 10 -0.88 15.61 -6.21
C GLU A 10 -0.60 14.48 -5.19
N SER A 11 -0.36 13.25 -5.66
CA SER A 11 0.00 12.09 -4.84
C SER A 11 1.51 11.81 -4.84
N VAL A 12 2.33 12.78 -5.31
CA VAL A 12 3.79 12.69 -5.33
C VAL A 12 4.42 13.75 -4.42
N GLU A 13 5.32 13.33 -3.55
CA GLU A 13 6.21 14.19 -2.75
C GLU A 13 7.67 13.86 -3.09
N LEU A 14 8.50 14.86 -3.37
CA LEU A 14 9.89 14.66 -3.78
C LEU A 14 10.91 14.96 -2.68
N SER A 15 10.44 15.53 -1.57
CA SER A 15 11.22 16.15 -0.51
C SER A 15 10.62 15.85 0.87
N GLY A 16 10.11 14.62 1.04
CA GLY A 16 9.53 14.16 2.29
C GLY A 16 10.55 14.14 3.43
N THR A 17 10.09 14.50 4.62
CA THR A 17 10.92 14.54 5.85
C THR A 17 10.25 13.82 7.03
N PRO A 18 9.83 12.55 6.89
CA PRO A 18 9.36 11.78 8.04
C PRO A 18 10.51 11.47 9.00
N GLU A 19 10.26 11.64 10.30
CA GLU A 19 11.18 11.36 11.40
C GLU A 19 11.03 9.92 11.92
N SER A 20 9.98 9.22 11.50
CA SER A 20 9.71 7.83 11.87
C SER A 20 8.92 7.09 10.81
N LYS A 21 8.99 5.76 10.84
CA LYS A 21 8.12 4.86 10.07
C LYS A 21 6.63 5.21 10.14
N GLY A 22 6.12 5.48 11.33
CA GLY A 22 4.72 5.87 11.52
C GLY A 22 4.38 7.18 10.81
N GLN A 23 5.26 8.18 10.93
CA GLN A 23 5.07 9.45 10.22
C GLN A 23 5.22 9.31 8.71
N ALA A 24 6.09 8.41 8.23
CA ALA A 24 6.19 8.09 6.81
C ALA A 24 4.88 7.51 6.28
N ILE A 25 4.29 6.54 6.99
CA ILE A 25 2.98 5.98 6.66
C ILE A 25 1.90 7.07 6.64
N ASP A 26 1.88 7.95 7.64
CA ASP A 26 0.91 9.04 7.72
C ASP A 26 1.00 10.00 6.52
N GLN A 27 2.21 10.44 6.16
CA GLN A 27 2.43 11.28 4.98
C GLN A 27 1.98 10.57 3.69
N MET A 28 2.24 9.27 3.55
CA MET A 28 1.80 8.53 2.37
C MET A 28 0.27 8.38 2.28
N VAL A 29 -0.39 8.16 3.43
CA VAL A 29 -1.86 8.10 3.50
C VAL A 29 -2.45 9.45 3.08
N GLU A 30 -1.87 10.56 3.52
CA GLU A 30 -2.27 11.90 3.09
C GLU A 30 -2.04 12.15 1.60
N LEU A 31 -0.91 11.71 1.03
CA LEU A 31 -0.65 11.81 -0.42
C LEU A 31 -1.67 11.04 -1.24
N MET A 32 -2.03 9.84 -0.79
CA MET A 32 -3.09 9.06 -1.45
C MET A 32 -4.46 9.75 -1.34
N ALA A 33 -4.75 10.39 -0.19
CA ALA A 33 -5.98 11.16 0.00
C ALA A 33 -6.05 12.38 -0.93
N LYS A 34 -4.94 13.10 -1.12
CA LYS A 34 -4.82 14.20 -2.10
C LYS A 34 -5.07 13.72 -3.53
N GLY A 35 -4.73 12.47 -3.83
CA GLY A 35 -5.07 11.80 -5.09
C GLY A 35 -6.58 11.59 -5.30
N GLY A 36 -7.42 11.73 -4.27
CA GLY A 36 -8.88 11.68 -4.38
C GLY A 36 -9.49 10.28 -4.44
N ASN A 37 -8.73 9.24 -4.10
CA ASN A 37 -9.14 7.85 -4.27
C ASN A 37 -9.54 7.16 -2.94
N ILE A 38 -9.51 7.88 -1.81
CA ILE A 38 -9.84 7.37 -0.47
C ILE A 38 -11.24 7.84 -0.06
N ASN A 39 -12.07 6.90 0.41
CA ASN A 39 -13.40 7.18 0.97
C ASN A 39 -13.37 7.32 2.49
N ASP A 40 -12.50 6.55 3.15
CA ASP A 40 -12.36 6.53 4.61
C ASP A 40 -10.89 6.50 4.98
N LEU A 41 -10.35 7.67 5.33
CA LEU A 41 -8.94 7.86 5.63
C LEU A 41 -8.48 7.06 6.84
N GLN A 42 -9.32 7.00 7.87
CA GLN A 42 -8.97 6.36 9.13
C GLN A 42 -8.90 4.85 8.95
N ARG A 43 -9.95 4.24 8.37
CA ARG A 43 -9.97 2.80 8.06
C ARG A 43 -8.85 2.42 7.10
N TYR A 44 -8.51 3.31 6.17
CA TYR A 44 -7.38 3.13 5.28
C TYR A 44 -6.07 3.06 6.06
N LYS A 45 -5.77 4.05 6.91
CA LYS A 45 -4.57 4.11 7.75
C LYS A 45 -4.45 2.88 8.65
N GLU A 46 -5.50 2.54 9.38
CA GLU A 46 -5.55 1.37 10.26
C GLU A 46 -5.21 0.07 9.51
N GLY A 47 -5.71 -0.09 8.28
CA GLY A 47 -5.37 -1.23 7.43
C GLY A 47 -3.89 -1.34 7.09
N VAL A 48 -3.20 -0.21 6.83
CA VAL A 48 -1.74 -0.23 6.55
C VAL A 48 -0.96 -0.55 7.80
N LEU A 49 -1.29 0.09 8.92
CA LEU A 49 -0.59 -0.17 10.17
C LEU A 49 -0.73 -1.63 10.57
N LYS A 50 -1.94 -2.20 10.46
CA LYS A 50 -2.15 -3.63 10.68
C LYS A 50 -1.31 -4.51 9.74
N ARG A 51 -1.23 -4.16 8.45
CA ARG A 51 -0.38 -4.91 7.50
C ARG A 51 1.10 -4.79 7.87
N GLU A 52 1.54 -3.62 8.30
CA GLU A 52 2.92 -3.35 8.70
C GLU A 52 3.31 -4.11 9.98
N GLU A 53 2.37 -4.30 10.91
CA GLU A 53 2.53 -5.11 12.12
C GLU A 53 2.78 -6.60 11.84
N GLU A 54 2.24 -7.13 10.73
CA GLU A 54 2.51 -8.52 10.30
C GLU A 54 3.97 -8.71 9.84
N GLY A 55 4.65 -7.61 9.52
CA GLY A 55 6.04 -7.57 9.09
C GLY A 55 6.30 -6.35 8.21
N THR A 56 7.52 -5.83 8.32
CA THR A 56 7.97 -4.63 7.60
C THR A 56 7.62 -4.68 6.11
N THR A 57 7.16 -3.56 5.57
CA THR A 57 7.02 -3.37 4.12
C THR A 57 8.22 -2.64 3.50
N GLY A 58 9.25 -2.35 4.30
CA GLY A 58 10.57 -1.95 3.81
C GLY A 58 11.30 -3.14 3.21
N ILE A 59 11.28 -3.26 1.87
CA ILE A 59 11.78 -4.44 1.16
C ILE A 59 13.31 -4.47 1.01
N GLY A 60 13.99 -3.38 1.37
CA GLY A 60 15.43 -3.19 1.21
C GLY A 60 15.77 -2.29 0.03
N GLU A 61 17.07 -2.05 -0.18
CA GLU A 61 17.63 -1.20 -1.25
C GLU A 61 17.05 0.22 -1.24
N GLY A 62 16.69 0.72 -0.06
CA GLY A 62 16.11 2.05 0.12
C GLY A 62 14.64 2.16 -0.28
N ILE A 63 13.91 1.05 -0.43
CA ILE A 63 12.50 1.03 -0.88
C ILE A 63 11.57 0.49 0.21
N ALA A 64 10.42 1.15 0.40
CA ALA A 64 9.27 0.59 1.11
C ALA A 64 8.01 0.61 0.24
N ILE A 65 7.16 -0.41 0.40
CA ILE A 65 5.88 -0.53 -0.30
C ILE A 65 4.72 -0.73 0.69
N PRO A 66 4.38 0.27 1.52
CA PRO A 66 3.22 0.20 2.40
C PRO A 66 1.92 0.05 1.59
N HIS A 67 1.13 -0.95 1.96
CA HIS A 67 -0.13 -1.31 1.30
C HIS A 67 -1.11 -1.89 2.32
N ALA A 68 -2.40 -1.92 1.96
CA ALA A 68 -3.36 -2.76 2.67
C ALA A 68 -4.50 -3.20 1.76
N LYS A 69 -5.16 -4.28 2.16
CA LYS A 69 -6.41 -4.72 1.54
C LYS A 69 -7.57 -4.05 2.27
N THR A 70 -8.34 -3.24 1.55
CA THR A 70 -9.47 -2.50 2.11
C THR A 70 -10.54 -2.23 1.05
N ASP A 71 -11.75 -1.96 1.52
CA ASP A 71 -12.87 -1.31 0.82
C ASP A 71 -12.92 0.22 1.05
N ALA A 72 -12.01 0.79 1.84
CA ALA A 72 -11.93 2.23 2.14
C ALA A 72 -11.45 3.12 0.97
N VAL A 73 -11.38 2.58 -0.26
CA VAL A 73 -11.00 3.31 -1.49
C VAL A 73 -12.12 3.27 -2.53
N SER A 74 -12.28 4.35 -3.28
CA SER A 74 -13.26 4.44 -4.38
C SER A 74 -12.71 3.93 -5.72
N ALA A 75 -11.39 4.00 -5.91
CA ALA A 75 -10.71 3.59 -7.13
C ALA A 75 -9.25 3.18 -6.83
N PRO A 76 -8.60 2.38 -7.70
CA PRO A 76 -7.18 2.13 -7.60
C PRO A 76 -6.36 3.42 -7.67
N GLY A 77 -5.27 3.51 -6.92
CA GLY A 77 -4.42 4.70 -6.89
C GLY A 77 -3.00 4.39 -6.46
N LEU A 78 -2.07 5.27 -6.83
CA LEU A 78 -0.67 5.22 -6.42
C LEU A 78 -0.25 6.55 -5.79
N ALA A 79 0.51 6.48 -4.70
CA ALA A 79 1.24 7.61 -4.15
C ALA A 79 2.74 7.28 -4.09
N ALA A 80 3.59 8.30 -4.23
CA ALA A 80 5.03 8.15 -4.16
C ALA A 80 5.66 9.25 -3.32
N MET A 81 6.63 8.91 -2.49
CA MET A 81 7.41 9.87 -1.73
C MET A 81 8.91 9.55 -1.84
N LEU A 82 9.70 10.56 -2.12
CA LEU A 82 11.16 10.54 -1.91
C LEU A 82 11.48 11.18 -0.56
N VAL A 83 12.37 10.51 0.19
CA VAL A 83 12.90 10.95 1.48
C VAL A 83 14.42 11.08 1.32
N PRO A 84 14.94 12.26 0.92
CA PRO A 84 16.36 12.43 0.60
C PRO A 84 17.31 12.05 1.74
N GLN A 85 16.91 12.31 2.99
CA GLN A 85 17.71 12.00 4.18
C GLN A 85 17.58 10.55 4.65
N GLY A 86 16.70 9.77 4.03
CA GLY A 86 16.30 8.46 4.51
C GLY A 86 15.40 8.53 5.75
N VAL A 87 14.67 7.46 6.00
CA VAL A 87 13.92 7.25 7.24
C VAL A 87 14.16 5.83 7.75
N ASP A 88 14.29 5.69 9.07
CA ASP A 88 14.28 4.37 9.69
C ASP A 88 12.87 3.78 9.58
N TYR A 89 12.76 2.73 8.77
CA TYR A 89 11.51 2.06 8.41
C TYR A 89 11.53 0.58 8.84
N ASP A 90 12.52 0.14 9.61
CA ASP A 90 12.74 -1.28 9.90
C ASP A 90 12.86 -2.14 8.62
N ALA A 91 13.61 -1.68 7.60
CA ALA A 91 13.74 -2.43 6.35
C ALA A 91 14.41 -3.80 6.54
N LEU A 92 14.13 -4.75 5.65
CA LEU A 92 14.64 -6.13 5.74
C LEU A 92 16.18 -6.24 5.74
N ASP A 93 16.87 -5.29 5.10
CA ASP A 93 18.32 -5.19 5.04
C ASP A 93 18.92 -4.27 6.12
N GLY A 94 18.07 -3.71 6.99
CA GLY A 94 18.44 -2.75 8.03
C GLY A 94 18.90 -1.39 7.51
N GLN A 95 18.73 -1.09 6.21
CA GLN A 95 19.11 0.20 5.64
C GLN A 95 17.95 1.22 5.68
N PRO A 96 18.26 2.52 5.73
CA PRO A 96 17.23 3.57 5.63
C PRO A 96 16.45 3.48 4.32
N VAL A 97 15.16 3.82 4.38
CA VAL A 97 14.30 3.92 3.20
C VAL A 97 14.33 5.34 2.63
N HIS A 98 14.53 5.45 1.33
CA HIS A 98 14.55 6.71 0.59
C HIS A 98 13.37 6.86 -0.37
N MET A 99 12.75 5.77 -0.79
CA MET A 99 11.66 5.75 -1.76
C MET A 99 10.50 4.94 -1.21
N ILE A 100 9.33 5.56 -1.13
CA ILE A 100 8.12 4.92 -0.63
C ILE A 100 7.07 4.93 -1.72
N PHE A 101 6.60 3.76 -2.10
CA PHE A 101 5.49 3.59 -3.03
C PHE A 101 4.29 3.04 -2.28
N PHE A 102 3.14 3.70 -2.42
CA PHE A 102 1.92 3.30 -1.74
C PHE A 102 0.90 2.86 -2.77
N ASP A 103 0.66 1.56 -2.84
CA ASP A 103 -0.30 0.99 -3.78
C ASP A 103 -1.59 0.62 -3.05
N ARG A 104 -2.73 0.98 -3.66
CA ARG A 104 -3.96 0.23 -3.42
C ARG A 104 -4.72 -0.06 -4.70
N SER A 105 -5.21 -1.28 -4.73
CA SER A 105 -6.34 -1.69 -5.54
C SER A 105 -7.61 -1.70 -4.68
N THR A 106 -8.73 -1.34 -5.28
CA THR A 106 -10.04 -1.73 -4.76
C THR A 106 -10.02 -3.23 -4.56
N GLU A 107 -10.59 -3.74 -3.46
CA GLU A 107 -10.77 -5.17 -3.29
C GLU A 107 -11.35 -5.74 -4.60
N TYR A 108 -10.66 -6.70 -5.21
CA TYR A 108 -11.24 -7.47 -6.30
C TYR A 108 -12.37 -8.26 -5.67
N ARG A 109 -13.56 -7.66 -5.63
CA ARG A 109 -14.77 -8.36 -5.25
C ARG A 109 -14.91 -9.45 -6.32
N ARG A 110 -14.47 -10.67 -6.00
CA ARG A 110 -14.96 -11.85 -6.72
C ARG A 110 -16.43 -11.88 -6.37
N GLU A 111 -17.22 -11.17 -7.16
CA GLU A 111 -18.62 -11.47 -7.27
C GLU A 111 -18.64 -12.90 -7.79
N CYS A 112 -18.84 -13.86 -6.89
CA CYS A 112 -19.24 -15.20 -7.26
C CYS A 112 -20.59 -15.04 -7.95
N ALA A 113 -20.56 -14.70 -9.23
CA ALA A 113 -21.72 -14.74 -10.09
C ALA A 113 -22.14 -16.22 -10.16
N SER A 114 -23.22 -16.52 -9.44
CA SER A 114 -24.12 -17.65 -9.61
C SER A 114 -23.48 -19.05 -9.67
N GLY A 115 -23.57 -19.77 -8.54
CA GLY A 115 -23.89 -21.19 -8.51
C GLY A 115 -23.08 -22.11 -9.43
N SER A 116 -21.89 -22.50 -9.02
CA SER A 116 -21.33 -23.79 -9.42
C SER A 116 -20.50 -24.34 -8.27
N THR A 117 -20.89 -25.53 -7.80
CA THR A 117 -20.25 -26.34 -6.78
C THR A 117 -18.72 -26.31 -6.87
N GLN A 118 -18.06 -26.08 -5.72
CA GLN A 118 -16.63 -26.30 -5.58
C GLN A 118 -16.28 -27.71 -6.07
N PRO A 119 -15.26 -27.91 -6.93
CA PRO A 119 -14.73 -29.24 -7.13
C PRO A 119 -14.07 -29.66 -5.82
N SER A 120 -14.64 -30.69 -5.20
CA SER A 120 -14.06 -31.39 -4.08
C SER A 120 -12.66 -31.85 -4.44
N PHE A 121 -11.68 -31.36 -3.70
CA PHE A 121 -10.32 -31.87 -3.70
C PHE A 121 -10.37 -33.30 -3.12
N HIS A 122 -10.59 -34.31 -3.96
CA HIS A 122 -10.28 -35.69 -3.60
C HIS A 122 -8.97 -36.09 -4.25
N ALA A 123 -8.04 -36.38 -3.35
CA ALA A 123 -6.68 -36.80 -3.57
C ALA A 123 -6.54 -37.92 -4.60
N PHE A 124 -5.45 -37.81 -5.37
CA PHE A 124 -4.58 -38.94 -5.69
C PHE A 124 -4.66 -40.03 -4.61
N ASN A 125 -5.18 -41.20 -4.98
CA ASN A 125 -4.74 -42.50 -4.48
C ASN A 125 -5.49 -43.61 -5.25
N GLY A 126 -4.75 -44.39 -6.03
CA GLY A 126 -5.20 -45.64 -6.65
C GLY A 126 -5.10 -45.63 -8.16
#